data_AF-R7TRR1-F1
#
_entry.id   AF-R7TRR1-F1
#
_cell.length_a   1.000
_cell.length_b   1.000
_cell.length_c   1.000
_cell.angle_alpha   90.00
_cell.angle_beta   90.00
_cell.angle_gamma   90.00
#
_symmetry.space_group_name_H-M   'P 1'
#
loop_
_entity.id
_entity.type
_entity.pdbx_description
1 polymer ?
#
loop_
_entity_poly.entity_id
_entity_poly.type
_entity_poly.pdbx_seq_one_letter_code
_entity_poly.pdbx_strand_id
1 'polypeptide(L)'
;CRNEWWTNIVYLNNFLGSFAVNLYSSCLNIITIFSIQCMGWTWYLANDFQFYVFSPAVMIPMYILARMIQQEEADWYVDFYIKPWCRYTPYAIGTLLGYIMFKTKCNVKMSKVLLVTIHELWVTTSSWFPKEAWVTSESTRRISFSLGVSMLIFACTTGYGGLINTFLSWKFFIPLSRLTYIGYLLHPMVLY
;
A
#
# COMPACT_ATOMS: atom_id res chain seq x y z
N CYS A 1 12.68 23.38 5.59
CA CYS A 1 12.70 22.93 4.17
C CYS A 1 14.01 23.15 3.42
N ARG A 2 14.59 24.36 3.40
CA ARG A 2 15.77 24.67 2.53
C ARG A 2 17.01 23.78 2.74
N ASN A 3 17.20 23.22 3.92
CA ASN A 3 18.38 22.40 4.24
C ASN A 3 18.14 20.88 4.11
N GLU A 4 16.87 20.45 4.02
CA GLU A 4 16.48 19.03 4.08
C GLU A 4 15.62 18.58 2.90
N TRP A 5 15.35 19.45 1.92
CA TRP A 5 14.57 19.13 0.71
C TRP A 5 15.08 17.89 -0.03
N TRP A 6 16.40 17.70 -0.06
CA TRP A 6 17.06 16.59 -0.74
C TRP A 6 16.69 15.22 -0.14
N THR A 7 16.34 15.17 1.15
CA THR A 7 15.94 13.92 1.83
C THR A 7 14.65 13.33 1.24
N ASN A 8 13.74 14.17 0.74
CA ASN A 8 12.51 13.74 0.06
C ASN A 8 12.80 13.18 -1.34
N ILE A 9 13.85 13.68 -2.02
CA ILE A 9 14.25 13.22 -3.36
C ILE A 9 14.86 11.83 -3.30
N VAL A 10 15.67 11.57 -2.27
CA VAL A 10 16.28 10.26 -2.05
C VAL A 10 15.39 9.31 -1.26
N TYR A 11 14.14 9.69 -0.98
CA TYR A 11 13.19 8.90 -0.19
C TYR A 11 13.76 8.47 1.17
N LEU A 12 14.51 9.34 1.86
CA LEU A 12 15.04 9.08 3.22
C LEU A 12 14.45 10.03 4.26
N ASN A 13 13.46 10.84 3.89
CA ASN A 13 12.77 11.77 4.79
C ASN A 13 12.13 11.07 5.99
N ASN A 14 11.73 9.80 5.87
CA ASN A 14 11.21 8.98 6.99
C ASN A 14 12.23 8.71 8.09
N PHE A 15 13.51 8.62 7.72
CA PHE A 15 14.60 8.28 8.63
C PHE A 15 15.36 9.52 9.09
N LEU A 16 15.68 10.40 8.14
CA LEU A 16 16.50 11.59 8.38
C LEU A 16 15.67 12.78 8.84
N GLY A 17 14.39 12.88 8.46
CA GLY A 17 13.47 13.91 8.96
C GLY A 17 13.15 13.75 10.45
N SER A 18 13.30 12.54 11.00
CA SER A 18 13.19 12.27 12.44
C SER A 18 14.48 12.63 13.20
N PHE A 19 15.63 12.66 12.53
CA PHE A 19 16.92 13.00 13.16
C PHE A 19 17.01 14.48 13.56
N ALA A 20 16.43 15.38 12.77
CA ALA A 20 16.35 16.81 13.11
C ALA A 20 15.43 17.10 14.31
N VAL A 21 14.44 16.25 14.55
CA VAL A 21 13.46 16.37 15.65
C VAL A 21 14.02 15.88 17.00
N ASN A 22 14.97 14.94 16.97
CA ASN A 22 15.58 14.37 18.17
C ASN A 22 16.43 15.37 18.98
N LEU A 23 16.80 16.52 18.43
CA LEU A 23 17.52 17.54 19.19
C LEU A 23 16.58 18.42 20.05
N TYR A 24 15.25 18.38 19.86
CA TYR A 24 14.33 19.37 20.46
C TYR A 24 13.04 18.85 21.10
N SER A 25 12.76 17.54 21.15
CA SER A 25 11.41 17.12 21.60
C SER A 25 11.33 15.73 22.21
N SER A 26 11.35 15.68 23.54
CA SER A 26 10.88 14.53 24.33
C SER A 26 9.37 14.56 24.62
N CYS A 27 8.60 15.52 24.10
CA CYS A 27 7.17 15.71 24.41
C CYS A 27 6.28 16.15 23.23
N LEU A 28 6.58 15.80 21.98
CA LEU A 28 5.74 16.18 20.84
C LEU A 28 4.91 15.01 20.29
N ASN A 29 3.59 15.22 20.14
CA ASN A 29 2.69 14.27 19.50
C ASN A 29 2.99 14.10 18.01
N ILE A 30 2.70 12.91 17.45
CA ILE A 30 3.02 12.49 16.07
C ILE A 30 2.51 13.46 15.00
N ILE A 31 1.37 14.12 15.23
CA ILE A 31 0.79 15.13 14.33
C ILE A 31 1.76 16.31 14.16
N THR A 32 2.38 16.76 15.26
CA THR A 32 3.35 17.86 15.27
C THR A 32 4.66 17.47 14.56
N ILE A 33 5.06 16.20 14.61
CA ILE A 33 6.26 15.68 13.93
C ILE A 33 6.09 15.78 12.40
N PHE A 34 4.92 15.42 11.87
CA PHE A 34 4.61 15.55 10.44
C PHE A 34 4.56 17.01 9.97
N SER A 35 4.16 17.95 10.83
CA SER A 35 4.12 19.38 10.51
C SER A 35 5.50 20.06 10.53
N ILE A 36 6.47 19.51 11.27
CA ILE A 36 7.84 20.06 11.37
C ILE A 36 8.71 19.59 10.19
N GLN A 37 8.41 18.42 9.63
CA GLN A 37 9.16 17.86 8.50
C GLN A 37 8.85 18.59 7.18
N CYS A 38 9.90 18.82 6.39
CA CYS A 38 9.72 19.39 5.06
C CYS A 38 9.02 18.39 4.14
N MET A 39 7.86 18.77 3.58
CA MET A 39 7.01 17.87 2.79
C MET A 39 6.69 16.56 3.53
N GLY A 40 6.36 16.69 4.82
CA GLY A 40 6.08 15.55 5.71
C GLY A 40 5.14 14.54 5.06
N TRP A 41 4.06 14.95 4.41
CA TRP A 41 3.09 14.08 3.71
C TRP A 41 3.70 13.13 2.66
N THR A 42 4.90 13.40 2.13
CA THR A 42 5.58 12.51 1.17
C THR A 42 6.25 11.32 1.84
N TRP A 43 6.23 11.24 3.17
CA TRP A 43 6.75 10.13 3.95
C TRP A 43 6.21 8.77 3.47
N TYR A 44 4.94 8.74 3.06
CA TYR A 44 4.28 7.54 2.55
C TYR A 44 4.89 7.07 1.22
N LEU A 45 5.26 8.01 0.34
CA LEU A 45 5.88 7.70 -0.96
C LEU A 45 7.31 7.15 -0.78
N ALA A 46 8.05 7.68 0.19
CA ALA A 46 9.36 7.16 0.56
C ALA A 46 9.28 5.75 1.14
N ASN A 47 8.28 5.50 1.98
CA ASN A 47 8.03 4.19 2.51
C ASN A 47 7.67 3.17 1.41
N ASP A 48 6.80 3.54 0.48
CA ASP A 48 6.39 2.66 -0.64
C ASP A 48 7.60 2.28 -1.53
N PHE A 49 8.50 3.23 -1.78
CA PHE A 49 9.76 2.98 -2.49
C PHE A 49 10.72 2.09 -1.68
N GLN A 50 10.83 2.30 -0.37
CA GLN A 50 11.70 1.49 0.50
C GLN A 50 11.22 0.05 0.63
N PHE A 51 9.91 -0.19 0.71
CA PHE A 51 9.35 -1.54 0.66
C PHE A 51 9.53 -2.20 -0.69
N TYR A 52 9.52 -1.42 -1.77
CA TYR A 52 9.85 -1.96 -3.08
C TYR A 52 11.25 -2.59 -3.08
N VAL A 53 12.23 -1.90 -2.49
CA VAL A 53 13.65 -2.27 -2.53
C VAL A 53 14.04 -3.27 -1.42
N PHE A 54 13.50 -3.12 -0.21
CA PHE A 54 14.01 -3.81 1.00
C PHE A 54 13.01 -4.75 1.68
N SER A 55 11.80 -4.92 1.14
CA SER A 55 10.69 -5.70 1.74
C SER A 55 11.11 -7.04 2.37
N PRO A 56 11.91 -7.91 1.73
CA PRO A 56 12.28 -9.18 2.35
C PRO A 56 13.29 -9.04 3.50
N ALA A 57 14.24 -8.12 3.37
CA ALA A 57 15.38 -7.99 4.29
C ALA A 57 15.06 -7.19 5.56
N VAL A 58 14.09 -6.27 5.48
CA VAL A 58 13.76 -5.32 6.56
C VAL A 58 12.55 -5.78 7.39
N MET A 59 11.63 -6.54 6.80
CA MET A 59 10.41 -6.97 7.49
C MET A 59 10.64 -8.04 8.57
N ILE A 60 11.58 -8.97 8.34
CA ILE A 60 11.87 -10.06 9.28
C ILE A 60 12.53 -9.53 10.58
N PRO A 61 13.56 -8.65 10.52
CA PRO A 61 14.15 -8.06 11.72
C PRO A 61 13.19 -7.11 12.46
N MET A 62 12.41 -6.30 11.74
CA MET A 62 11.45 -5.38 12.38
C MET A 62 10.32 -6.11 13.11
N TYR A 63 9.82 -7.23 12.57
CA TYR A 63 8.82 -8.05 13.26
C TYR A 63 9.32 -8.56 14.61
N ILE A 64 10.60 -8.97 14.67
CA ILE A 64 11.25 -9.46 15.89
C ILE A 64 11.50 -8.31 16.87
N LEU A 65 11.95 -7.15 16.37
CA LEU A 65 12.26 -5.97 17.20
C LEU A 65 11.00 -5.31 17.79
N ALA A 66 9.93 -5.20 17.00
CA ALA A 66 8.66 -4.60 17.42
C ALA A 66 7.99 -5.40 18.54
N ARG A 67 8.16 -6.73 18.56
CA ARG A 67 7.66 -7.60 19.63
C ARG A 67 8.34 -7.37 20.98
N MET A 68 9.51 -6.72 21.01
CA MET A 68 10.26 -6.45 22.23
C MET A 68 9.91 -5.10 22.89
N ILE A 69 9.15 -4.21 22.22
CA ILE A 69 9.05 -2.79 22.63
C ILE A 69 7.69 -2.38 23.21
N GLN A 70 6.57 -3.09 22.98
CA GLN A 70 5.24 -2.50 23.31
C GLN A 70 4.67 -2.86 24.70
N GLN A 71 4.74 -1.89 25.62
CA GLN A 71 3.75 -1.59 26.66
C GLN A 71 3.27 -0.14 26.48
N GLU A 72 2.24 0.11 25.66
CA GLU A 72 1.46 1.35 25.68
C GLU A 72 0.11 1.13 24.97
N GLU A 73 -0.93 1.90 25.34
CA GLU A 73 -2.27 1.81 24.74
C GLU A 73 -2.23 2.17 23.24
N ALA A 74 -2.84 1.33 22.42
CA ALA A 74 -2.73 1.43 20.96
C ALA A 74 -3.66 2.50 20.38
N ASP A 75 -3.10 3.52 19.72
CA ASP A 75 -3.87 4.44 18.87
C ASP A 75 -4.04 3.80 17.49
N TRP A 76 -5.27 3.48 17.10
CA TRP A 76 -5.57 2.81 15.83
C TRP A 76 -4.95 3.49 14.60
N TYR A 77 -4.86 4.83 14.62
CA TYR A 77 -4.31 5.60 13.51
C TYR A 77 -2.80 5.39 13.40
N VAL A 78 -2.10 5.45 14.53
CA VAL A 78 -0.65 5.32 14.62
C VAL A 78 -0.20 3.86 14.53
N ASP A 79 -0.95 2.94 15.13
CA ASP A 79 -0.59 1.55 15.28
C ASP A 79 -1.05 0.62 14.15
N PHE A 80 -2.04 1.04 13.36
CA PHE A 80 -2.56 0.21 12.27
C PHE A 80 -2.72 0.98 10.96
N TYR A 81 -3.19 2.23 11.00
CA TYR A 81 -3.49 2.97 9.77
C TYR A 81 -2.23 3.45 9.07
N ILE A 82 -1.36 4.21 9.75
CA ILE A 82 -0.15 4.74 9.12
C ILE A 82 0.94 3.68 9.00
N LYS A 83 0.89 2.62 9.82
CA LYS A 83 1.96 1.62 9.83
C LYS A 83 2.03 0.88 8.50
N PRO A 84 3.16 1.01 7.81
CA PRO A 84 3.21 0.66 6.41
C PRO A 84 3.23 -0.86 6.19
N TRP A 85 3.75 -1.63 7.14
CA TRP A 85 3.72 -3.10 7.13
C TRP A 85 2.30 -3.68 7.26
N CYS A 86 1.30 -2.92 7.72
CA CYS A 86 -0.09 -3.38 7.68
C CYS A 86 -0.70 -3.25 6.27
N ARG A 87 0.03 -2.65 5.32
CA ARG A 87 -0.41 -2.32 3.96
C ARG A 87 0.45 -2.94 2.85
N TYR A 88 1.43 -3.79 3.19
CA TYR A 88 2.32 -4.41 2.21
C TYR A 88 1.65 -5.46 1.31
N THR A 89 0.49 -5.97 1.71
CA THR A 89 -0.20 -7.09 1.06
C THR A 89 -0.45 -6.88 -0.45
N PRO A 90 -0.99 -5.74 -0.92
CA PRO A 90 -1.20 -5.50 -2.34
C PRO A 90 0.11 -5.54 -3.13
N TYR A 91 1.20 -5.06 -2.53
CA TYR A 91 2.52 -5.07 -3.14
C TYR A 91 3.05 -6.51 -3.31
N ALA A 92 2.96 -7.34 -2.27
CA ALA A 92 3.42 -8.72 -2.33
C ALA A 92 2.64 -9.54 -3.38
N ILE A 93 1.31 -9.41 -3.39
CA ILE A 93 0.44 -10.12 -4.35
C ILE A 93 0.71 -9.64 -5.79
N GLY A 94 0.79 -8.34 -6.01
CA GLY A 94 1.05 -7.77 -7.34
C GLY A 94 2.42 -8.18 -7.89
N THR A 95 3.45 -8.18 -7.05
CA THR A 95 4.81 -8.60 -7.44
C THR A 95 4.85 -10.09 -7.79
N LEU A 96 4.22 -10.94 -6.98
CA LEU A 96 4.10 -12.37 -7.24
C LEU A 96 3.38 -12.64 -8.57
N LEU A 97 2.25 -11.96 -8.81
CA LEU A 97 1.52 -12.05 -10.05
C LEU A 97 2.39 -11.66 -11.25
N GLY A 98 3.08 -10.51 -11.17
CA GLY A 98 3.99 -10.04 -12.21
C GLY A 98 5.09 -11.05 -12.52
N TYR A 99 5.66 -11.69 -11.50
CA TYR A 99 6.65 -12.75 -11.66
C TYR A 99 6.08 -13.99 -12.38
N ILE A 100 4.88 -14.44 -12.00
CA ILE A 100 4.19 -15.56 -12.65
C ILE A 100 3.94 -15.24 -14.13
N MET A 101 3.43 -14.04 -14.43
CA MET A 101 3.18 -13.60 -15.80
C MET A 101 4.46 -13.51 -16.64
N PHE A 102 5.55 -13.01 -16.05
CA PHE A 102 6.86 -12.95 -16.70
C PHE A 102 7.37 -14.35 -17.08
N LYS A 103 7.28 -15.34 -16.18
CA LYS A 103 7.70 -16.71 -16.45
C LYS A 103 6.81 -17.44 -17.46
N THR A 104 5.51 -17.21 -17.40
CA THR A 104 4.52 -17.87 -18.27
C THR A 104 4.34 -17.18 -19.63
N LYS A 105 4.99 -16.04 -19.86
CA LYS A 105 4.80 -15.17 -21.05
C LYS A 105 3.31 -14.87 -21.31
N CYS A 106 2.53 -14.74 -20.22
CA CYS A 106 1.08 -14.55 -20.25
C CYS A 106 0.29 -15.65 -21.02
N ASN A 107 0.87 -16.83 -21.24
CA ASN A 107 0.23 -17.92 -22.00
C ASN A 107 -0.27 -19.02 -21.06
N VAL A 108 -1.23 -18.66 -20.19
CA VAL A 108 -1.85 -19.59 -19.24
C VAL A 108 -3.26 -19.88 -19.70
N LYS A 109 -3.55 -21.15 -19.99
CA LYS A 109 -4.92 -21.60 -20.29
C LYS A 109 -5.69 -21.74 -18.98
N MET A 110 -6.69 -20.88 -18.76
CA MET A 110 -7.60 -20.99 -17.62
C MET A 110 -9.03 -21.28 -18.07
N SER A 111 -9.77 -22.00 -17.23
CA SER A 111 -11.20 -22.17 -17.39
C SER A 111 -11.93 -20.90 -16.92
N LYS A 112 -12.99 -20.50 -17.64
CA LYS A 112 -13.85 -19.37 -17.22
C LYS A 112 -14.49 -19.60 -15.85
N VAL A 113 -14.69 -20.86 -15.48
CA VAL A 113 -15.21 -21.27 -14.16
C VAL A 113 -14.26 -20.85 -13.04
N LEU A 114 -12.94 -21.04 -13.22
CA LEU A 114 -11.95 -20.67 -12.23
C LEU A 114 -11.93 -19.16 -11.96
N LEU A 115 -12.14 -18.34 -13.00
CA LEU A 115 -12.28 -16.88 -12.88
C LEU A 115 -13.50 -16.49 -12.03
N VAL A 116 -14.65 -17.13 -12.29
CA VAL A 116 -15.90 -16.85 -11.56
C VAL A 116 -15.80 -17.32 -10.11
N THR A 117 -15.24 -18.51 -9.85
CA THR A 117 -15.08 -19.03 -8.49
C THR A 117 -14.15 -18.17 -7.64
N ILE A 118 -13.11 -17.57 -8.24
CA ILE A 118 -12.18 -16.68 -7.52
C ILE A 118 -12.85 -15.31 -7.25
N HIS A 119 -13.70 -14.83 -8.17
CA HIS A 119 -14.51 -13.63 -7.92
C HIS A 119 -15.54 -13.85 -6.81
N GLU A 120 -16.22 -14.98 -6.78
CA GLU A 120 -17.18 -15.30 -5.72
C GLU A 120 -16.49 -15.44 -4.36
N LEU A 121 -15.32 -16.09 -4.30
CA LEU A 121 -14.50 -16.18 -3.09
C LEU A 121 -14.07 -14.80 -2.57
N TRP A 122 -13.78 -13.87 -3.47
CA TRP A 122 -13.51 -12.47 -3.12
C TRP A 122 -14.71 -11.81 -2.44
N VAL A 123 -15.90 -11.93 -3.01
CA VAL A 123 -17.15 -11.33 -2.49
C VAL A 123 -17.52 -11.92 -1.13
N THR A 124 -17.36 -13.23 -0.94
CA THR A 124 -17.69 -13.88 0.34
C THR A 124 -16.74 -13.44 1.45
N THR A 125 -15.44 -13.35 1.17
CA THR A 125 -14.43 -12.96 2.17
C THR A 125 -14.53 -11.49 2.58
N SER A 126 -15.01 -10.58 1.73
CA SER A 126 -15.19 -9.17 2.10
C SER A 126 -16.42 -8.89 2.98
N SER A 127 -17.36 -9.84 3.08
CA SER A 127 -18.71 -9.59 3.60
C SER A 127 -18.98 -10.18 4.99
N TRP A 128 -18.08 -11.02 5.51
CA TRP A 128 -18.40 -11.97 6.58
C TRP A 128 -17.55 -11.82 7.85
N PHE A 129 -17.24 -10.58 8.26
CA PHE A 129 -16.51 -10.36 9.52
C PHE A 129 -17.36 -9.69 10.60
N PRO A 130 -17.47 -10.30 11.80
CA PRO A 130 -18.07 -9.67 12.96
C PRO A 130 -17.21 -8.49 13.45
N LYS A 131 -17.84 -7.48 14.06
CA LYS A 131 -17.16 -6.22 14.46
C LYS A 131 -16.03 -6.46 15.45
N GLU A 132 -16.11 -7.52 16.24
CA GLU A 132 -15.15 -7.89 17.28
C GLU A 132 -13.79 -8.33 16.69
N ALA A 133 -13.74 -8.57 15.37
CA ALA A 133 -12.58 -9.08 14.64
C ALA A 133 -11.94 -8.01 13.74
N TRP A 134 -11.79 -6.76 14.22
CA TRP A 134 -11.28 -5.62 13.45
C TRP A 134 -9.93 -5.88 12.74
N VAL A 135 -8.99 -6.54 13.41
CA VAL A 135 -7.65 -6.77 12.85
C VAL A 135 -7.68 -7.78 11.70
N THR A 136 -8.44 -8.86 11.86
CA THR A 136 -8.58 -9.90 10.84
C THR A 136 -9.46 -9.44 9.68
N SER A 137 -10.51 -8.66 9.95
CA SER A 137 -11.36 -8.08 8.92
C SER A 137 -10.61 -7.09 8.05
N GLU A 138 -9.79 -6.22 8.65
CA GLU A 138 -9.02 -5.22 7.92
C GLU A 138 -7.88 -5.85 7.09
N SER A 139 -7.22 -6.87 7.64
CA SER A 139 -6.18 -7.62 6.92
C SER A 139 -6.79 -8.39 5.74
N THR A 140 -7.92 -9.07 5.96
CA THR A 140 -8.59 -9.89 4.94
C THR A 140 -9.15 -9.02 3.83
N ARG A 141 -9.81 -7.91 4.16
CA ARG A 141 -10.35 -6.97 3.17
C ARG A 141 -9.28 -6.48 2.18
N ARG A 142 -8.07 -6.20 2.68
CA ARG A 142 -6.93 -5.78 1.86
C ARG A 142 -6.37 -6.91 1.00
N ILE A 143 -6.26 -8.14 1.54
CA ILE A 143 -5.88 -9.34 0.77
C ILE A 143 -6.89 -9.58 -0.35
N SER A 144 -8.18 -9.61 0.00
CA SER A 144 -9.27 -9.82 -0.94
C SER A 144 -9.22 -8.79 -2.06
N PHE A 145 -9.22 -7.49 -1.74
CA PHE A 145 -9.13 -6.44 -2.76
C PHE A 145 -7.92 -6.61 -3.69
N SER A 146 -6.76 -6.92 -3.12
CA SER A 146 -5.51 -7.12 -3.89
C SER A 146 -5.58 -8.32 -4.82
N LEU A 147 -6.15 -9.44 -4.36
CA LEU A 147 -6.37 -10.63 -5.19
C LEU A 147 -7.38 -10.36 -6.31
N GLY A 148 -8.45 -9.63 -6.01
CA GLY A 148 -9.46 -9.25 -7.01
C GLY A 148 -8.85 -8.42 -8.14
N VAL A 149 -8.10 -7.37 -7.79
CA VAL A 149 -7.40 -6.53 -8.78
C VAL A 149 -6.34 -7.35 -9.55
N SER A 150 -5.59 -8.20 -8.85
CA SER A 150 -4.58 -9.07 -9.47
C SER A 150 -5.21 -10.02 -10.49
N MET A 151 -6.35 -10.63 -10.15
CA MET A 151 -7.06 -11.54 -11.05
C MET A 151 -7.64 -10.79 -12.26
N LEU A 152 -8.16 -9.59 -12.06
CA LEU A 152 -8.62 -8.73 -13.14
C LEU A 152 -7.49 -8.42 -14.13
N ILE A 153 -6.33 -8.01 -13.63
CA ILE A 153 -5.13 -7.75 -14.44
C ILE A 153 -4.71 -9.02 -15.18
N PHE A 154 -4.67 -10.16 -14.50
CA PHE A 154 -4.32 -11.44 -15.10
C PHE A 154 -5.30 -11.81 -16.22
N ALA A 155 -6.61 -11.68 -16.01
CA ALA A 155 -7.61 -11.96 -17.02
C ALA A 155 -7.47 -11.06 -18.25
N CYS A 156 -7.27 -9.75 -18.03
CA CYS A 156 -7.05 -8.79 -19.12
C CYS A 156 -5.79 -9.11 -19.94
N THR A 157 -4.72 -9.54 -19.28
CA THR A 157 -3.40 -9.77 -19.91
C THR A 157 -3.26 -11.16 -20.56
N THR A 158 -4.00 -12.15 -20.09
CA THR A 158 -4.05 -13.51 -20.68
C THR A 158 -5.13 -13.66 -21.77
N GLY A 159 -5.86 -12.59 -22.09
CA GLY A 159 -6.87 -12.56 -23.15
C GLY A 159 -8.27 -13.01 -22.74
N TYR A 160 -8.49 -13.34 -21.46
CA TYR A 160 -9.80 -13.71 -20.92
C TYR A 160 -10.66 -12.51 -20.48
N GLY A 161 -10.12 -11.29 -20.47
CA GLY A 161 -10.79 -10.09 -19.94
C GLY A 161 -11.96 -9.56 -20.78
N GLY A 162 -12.07 -9.95 -22.06
CA GLY A 162 -13.24 -9.63 -22.92
C GLY A 162 -13.67 -8.16 -22.86
N LEU A 163 -14.96 -7.93 -22.57
CA LEU A 163 -15.57 -6.60 -22.45
C LEU A 163 -14.89 -5.72 -21.40
N ILE A 164 -14.46 -6.31 -20.29
CA ILE A 164 -13.84 -5.57 -19.19
C ILE A 164 -12.49 -4.99 -19.65
N ASN A 165 -11.71 -5.75 -20.42
CA ASN A 165 -10.47 -5.25 -21.01
C ASN A 165 -10.73 -4.09 -21.99
N THR A 166 -11.77 -4.18 -22.82
CA THR A 166 -12.15 -3.10 -23.75
C THR A 166 -12.55 -1.82 -23.00
N PHE A 167 -13.32 -1.96 -21.92
CA PHE A 167 -13.72 -0.82 -21.10
C PHE A 167 -12.51 -0.19 -20.39
N LEU A 168 -11.71 -0.99 -19.68
CA LEU A 168 -10.59 -0.48 -18.88
C LEU A 168 -9.43 0.05 -19.73
N SER A 169 -9.26 -0.41 -20.96
CA SER A 169 -8.23 0.10 -21.89
C SER A 169 -8.66 1.39 -22.62
N TRP A 170 -9.83 1.95 -22.30
CA TRP A 170 -10.34 3.13 -22.98
C TRP A 170 -9.49 4.37 -22.66
N LYS A 171 -9.07 5.09 -23.72
CA LYS A 171 -8.23 6.30 -23.62
C LYS A 171 -8.84 7.42 -22.76
N PHE A 172 -10.16 7.39 -22.53
CA PHE A 172 -10.85 8.28 -21.60
C PHE A 172 -10.28 8.22 -20.17
N PHE A 173 -9.82 7.04 -19.72
CA PHE A 173 -9.26 6.88 -18.38
C PHE A 173 -7.86 7.46 -18.21
N ILE A 174 -7.16 7.77 -19.30
CA ILE A 174 -5.80 8.35 -19.24
C ILE A 174 -5.81 9.71 -18.52
N PRO A 175 -6.57 10.74 -18.95
CA PRO A 175 -6.62 12.01 -18.23
C PRO A 175 -7.17 11.87 -16.81
N LEU A 176 -8.19 11.01 -16.61
CA LEU A 176 -8.78 10.79 -15.29
C LEU A 176 -7.76 10.20 -14.29
N SER A 177 -6.97 9.22 -14.72
CA SER A 177 -5.92 8.60 -13.88
C SER A 177 -4.85 9.59 -13.46
N ARG A 178 -4.52 10.58 -14.31
CA ARG A 178 -3.57 11.64 -13.96
C ARG A 178 -4.17 12.60 -12.94
N LEU A 179 -5.46 12.93 -13.08
CA LEU A 179 -6.14 13.81 -12.14
C LEU A 179 -6.29 13.17 -10.76
N THR A 180 -6.67 11.89 -10.68
CA THR A 180 -6.77 11.18 -9.40
C THR A 180 -5.42 11.05 -8.71
N TYR A 181 -4.34 10.84 -9.47
CA TYR A 181 -2.98 10.81 -8.93
C TYR A 181 -2.54 12.17 -8.38
N ILE A 182 -2.78 13.26 -9.13
CA ILE A 182 -2.49 14.62 -8.65
C ILE A 182 -3.32 14.94 -7.41
N GLY A 183 -4.61 14.61 -7.43
CA GLY A 183 -5.50 14.79 -6.28
C GLY A 183 -5.00 14.04 -5.04
N TYR A 184 -4.55 12.79 -5.19
CA TYR A 184 -3.95 12.03 -4.11
C TYR A 184 -2.69 12.70 -3.53
N LEU A 185 -1.81 13.23 -4.38
CA LEU A 185 -0.60 13.92 -3.94
C LEU A 185 -0.87 15.26 -3.26
N LEU A 186 -1.90 16.00 -3.71
CA LEU A 186 -2.24 17.33 -3.18
C LEU A 186 -3.18 17.27 -1.98
N HIS A 187 -3.99 16.22 -1.84
CA HIS A 187 -5.01 16.09 -0.80
C HIS A 187 -4.49 16.37 0.62
N PRO A 188 -3.32 15.85 1.05
CA PRO A 188 -2.76 16.22 2.34
C PRO A 188 -2.45 17.72 2.47
N MET A 189 -2.00 18.41 1.41
CA MET A 189 -1.72 19.85 1.48
C MET A 189 -2.98 20.72 1.58
N VAL A 190 -4.15 20.18 1.21
CA VAL A 190 -5.43 20.90 1.26
C VAL A 190 -6.16 20.68 2.57
N LEU A 191 -5.98 19.51 3.20
CA LEU A 191 -6.62 19.17 4.47
C LEU A 191 -5.88 19.67 5.72
N TYR A 192 -4.61 20.06 5.60
CA TYR A 192 -3.77 20.59 6.66
C TYR A 192 -3.36 22.04 6.37
#